data_AF-A0A5C8C005-F1
#
_entry.id   AF-A0A5C8C005-F1
#
_cell.length_a   1.000
_cell.length_b   1.000
_cell.length_c   1.000
_cell.angle_alpha   90.00
_cell.angle_beta   90.00
_cell.angle_gamma   90.00
#
_symmetry.space_group_name_H-M   'P 1'
#
loop_
_entity.id
_entity.type
_entity.pdbx_description
1 polymer ?
#
loop_
_entity_poly.entity_id
_entity_poly.type
_entity_poly.pdbx_seq_one_letter_code
_entity_poly.pdbx_strand_id
1 'polypeptide(L)'
;MSLNIKNPRVHALAREAARRTGQNQTSVIETALQRLLDELDREAECESHRQLLDTMQKEILAGPPLTDSSELFDDLTGLPR
;
A
#
# COMPACT_ATOMS: atom_id res chain seq x y z
N MET A 1 -29.20 -8.87 -0.24
CA MET A 1 -28.93 -9.77 0.92
C MET A 1 -28.95 -8.92 2.19
N SER A 2 -29.69 -9.32 3.23
CA SER A 2 -29.78 -8.54 4.47
C SER A 2 -28.67 -8.93 5.45
N LEU A 3 -27.78 -7.99 5.77
CA LEU A 3 -26.78 -8.14 6.83
C LEU A 3 -27.45 -7.96 8.20
N ASN A 4 -27.43 -8.99 9.05
CA ASN A 4 -28.00 -8.91 10.40
C ASN A 4 -26.88 -8.66 11.43
N ILE A 5 -26.72 -7.39 11.82
CA ILE A 5 -25.77 -6.99 12.86
C ILE A 5 -26.49 -6.98 14.21
N LYS A 6 -26.21 -7.99 15.05
CA LYS A 6 -26.81 -8.10 16.39
C LYS A 6 -26.13 -7.25 17.46
N ASN A 7 -25.02 -6.60 17.13
CA ASN A 7 -24.30 -5.75 18.07
C ASN A 7 -24.98 -4.36 18.19
N PRO A 8 -25.53 -3.98 19.36
CA PRO A 8 -26.25 -2.71 19.53
C PRO A 8 -25.37 -1.47 19.26
N ARG A 9 -24.07 -1.56 19.56
CA ARG A 9 -23.13 -0.45 19.32
C ARG A 9 -22.95 -0.21 17.83
N VAL A 10 -22.83 -1.26 17.03
CA VAL A 10 -22.66 -1.13 15.58
C VAL A 10 -23.92 -0.57 14.94
N HIS A 11 -25.10 -1.00 15.39
CA HIS A 11 -26.36 -0.42 14.93
C HIS A 11 -26.49 1.07 15.27
N ALA A 12 -26.07 1.49 16.48
CA ALA A 12 -26.04 2.90 16.86
C ALA A 12 -25.09 3.73 15.98
N LEU A 13 -23.90 3.21 15.69
CA LEU A 13 -22.93 3.85 14.80
C LEU A 13 -23.46 3.97 13.38
N ALA A 14 -24.02 2.90 12.82
CA ALA A 14 -24.60 2.89 11.48
C ALA A 14 -25.76 3.88 11.36
N ARG A 15 -26.64 3.93 12.37
CA ARG A 15 -27.76 4.88 12.42
C ARG A 15 -27.28 6.33 12.46
N GLU A 16 -26.28 6.64 13.29
CA GLU A 16 -25.75 8.00 13.40
C GLU A 16 -25.02 8.43 12.12
N ALA A 17 -24.22 7.55 11.53
CA ALA A 17 -23.53 7.82 10.30
C ALA A 17 -24.50 7.99 9.11
N ALA A 18 -25.55 7.16 9.02
CA ALA A 18 -26.66 7.33 8.08
C ALA A 18 -27.34 8.70 8.23
N ARG A 19 -27.65 9.11 9.48
CA ARG A 19 -28.25 10.42 9.78
C ARG A 19 -27.37 11.59 9.31
N ARG A 20 -26.05 11.50 9.49
CA ARG A 20 -25.11 12.57 9.10
C ARG A 20 -24.86 12.63 7.59
N THR A 21 -24.91 11.50 6.91
CA THR A 21 -24.60 11.38 5.47
C THR A 21 -25.85 11.49 4.59
N GLY A 22 -27.05 11.37 5.15
CA GLY A 22 -28.29 11.29 4.39
C GLY A 22 -28.48 9.96 3.64
N GLN A 23 -27.65 8.96 3.91
CA GLN A 23 -27.69 7.64 3.29
C GLN A 23 -28.47 6.64 4.17
N ASN A 24 -28.83 5.48 3.62
CA ASN A 24 -29.34 4.37 4.44
C ASN A 24 -28.18 3.67 5.18
N GLN A 25 -28.49 2.96 6.26
CA GLN A 25 -27.47 2.30 7.10
C GLN A 25 -26.63 1.29 6.32
N THR A 26 -27.24 0.55 5.38
CA THR A 26 -26.52 -0.43 4.55
C THR A 26 -25.48 0.25 3.66
N SER A 27 -25.83 1.33 2.97
CA SER A 27 -24.92 2.07 2.09
C SER A 27 -23.75 2.70 2.86
N VAL A 28 -23.99 3.17 4.09
CA VAL A 28 -22.91 3.68 4.93
C VAL A 28 -21.96 2.57 5.36
N ILE A 29 -22.50 1.41 5.76
CA ILE A 29 -21.69 0.26 6.15
C ILE A 29 -20.85 -0.22 4.95
N GLU A 30 -21.47 -0.31 3.77
CA GLU A 30 -20.79 -0.68 2.53
C GLU A 30 -19.63 0.30 2.22
N THR A 31 -19.90 1.60 2.29
CA THR A 31 -18.86 2.62 2.08
C THR A 31 -17.72 2.51 3.09
N ALA A 32 -18.04 2.27 4.36
CA ALA A 32 -17.04 2.11 5.41
C ALA A 32 -16.18 0.86 5.21
N LEU A 33 -16.79 -0.26 4.79
CA LEU A 33 -16.09 -1.50 4.49
C LEU A 33 -15.20 -1.36 3.25
N GLN A 34 -15.69 -0.71 2.19
CA GLN A 34 -14.89 -0.46 1.00
C GLN A 34 -13.64 0.36 1.34
N ARG A 35 -13.79 1.44 2.11
CA ARG A 35 -12.65 2.25 2.55
C ARG A 35 -11.64 1.46 3.37
N LEU A 36 -12.10 0.59 4.26
CA LEU A 36 -11.23 -0.27 5.06
C LEU A 36 -10.45 -1.25 4.17
N LEU A 37 -11.12 -1.87 3.19
CA LEU A 37 -10.47 -2.78 2.25
C LEU A 37 -9.44 -2.04 1.39
N ASP A 38 -9.80 -0.87 0.84
CA ASP A 38 -8.89 -0.05 0.05
C ASP A 38 -7.65 0.39 0.87
N GLU A 39 -7.81 0.67 2.17
CA GLU A 39 -6.71 1.01 3.06
C GLU A 39 -5.77 -0.20 3.27
N LEU A 40 -6.33 -1.37 3.54
CA LEU A 40 -5.58 -2.61 3.73
C LEU A 40 -4.82 -3.03 2.45
N ASP A 41 -5.43 -2.86 1.27
CA ASP A 41 -4.78 -3.16 0.00
C ASP A 41 -3.57 -2.24 -0.23
N ARG A 42 -3.70 -0.94 0.09
CA ARG A 42 -2.60 0.01 -0.02
C ARG A 42 -1.47 -0.28 0.96
N GLU A 43 -1.80 -0.72 2.18
CA GLU A 43 -0.79 -1.17 3.16
C GLU A 43 -0.04 -2.40 2.65
N ALA A 44 -0.76 -3.39 2.11
CA ALA A 44 -0.17 -4.59 1.53
C ALA A 44 0.74 -4.28 0.33
N GLU A 45 0.35 -3.35 -0.54
CA GLU A 45 1.18 -2.87 -1.64
C GLU A 45 2.45 -2.18 -1.15
N CYS A 46 2.34 -1.29 -0.14
CA CYS A 46 3.50 -0.63 0.47
C CYS A 46 4.48 -1.64 1.07
N GLU A 47 3.97 -2.62 1.80
CA GLU A 47 4.79 -3.67 2.40
C GLU A 47 5.44 -4.54 1.33
N SER A 48 4.71 -4.91 0.28
CA SER A 48 5.25 -5.67 -0.85
C SER A 48 6.34 -4.90 -1.59
N HIS A 49 6.14 -3.60 -1.81
CA HIS A 49 7.14 -2.73 -2.42
C HIS A 49 8.39 -2.62 -1.54
N ARG A 50 8.20 -2.45 -0.23
CA ARG A 50 9.29 -2.38 0.74
C ARG A 50 10.09 -3.68 0.78
N GLN A 51 9.42 -4.84 0.72
CA GLN A 51 10.08 -6.13 0.63
C GLN A 51 10.88 -6.28 -0.66
N LEU A 52 10.32 -5.87 -1.80
CA LEU A 52 11.03 -5.89 -3.08
C LEU A 52 12.31 -5.04 -3.03
N LEU A 53 12.22 -3.81 -2.49
CA LEU A 53 13.40 -2.94 -2.35
C LEU A 53 14.45 -3.53 -1.41
N ASP A 54 14.04 -4.13 -0.29
CA ASP A 54 14.96 -4.80 0.64
C ASP A 54 15.66 -6.00 -0.03
N THR A 55 14.94 -6.79 -0.83
CA THR A 55 15.53 -7.87 -1.63
C THR A 55 16.53 -7.33 -2.64
N MET A 56 16.18 -6.31 -3.42
CA MET A 56 17.08 -5.70 -4.39
C MET A 56 18.33 -5.11 -3.72
N GLN A 57 18.17 -4.43 -2.59
CA GLN A 57 19.30 -3.87 -1.83
C GLN A 57 20.24 -4.96 -1.34
N LYS A 58 19.70 -6.08 -0.83
CA LYS A 58 20.51 -7.24 -0.42
C LYS A 58 21.27 -7.85 -1.60
N GLU A 59 20.64 -7.98 -2.76
CA GLU A 59 21.31 -8.49 -3.97
C GLU A 59 22.44 -7.56 -4.43
N ILE A 60 22.23 -6.24 -4.43
CA ILE A 60 23.26 -5.26 -4.78
C ILE A 60 24.45 -5.34 -3.79
N LEU A 61 24.17 -5.40 -2.49
CA LEU A 61 25.22 -5.47 -1.46
C LEU A 61 25.96 -6.81 -1.44
N ALA A 62 25.30 -7.90 -1.83
CA ALA A 62 25.91 -9.23 -1.94
C ALA A 62 26.68 -9.44 -3.26
N GLY A 63 26.40 -8.63 -4.27
CA GLY A 63 27.12 -8.62 -5.54
C GLY A 63 28.57 -8.17 -5.41
N PRO A 64 29.40 -8.35 -6.46
CA PRO A 64 30.73 -7.77 -6.49
C PRO A 64 30.61 -6.25 -6.25
N PRO A 65 31.57 -5.64 -5.52
CA PRO A 65 31.54 -4.20 -5.28
C PRO A 65 31.40 -3.51 -6.64
N LEU A 66 30.44 -2.58 -6.74
CA LEU A 66 30.33 -1.71 -7.90
C LEU A 66 31.69 -1.02 -8.04
N THR A 67 32.47 -1.44 -9.03
CA THR A 67 33.74 -0.81 -9.36
C THR A 67 33.47 0.67 -9.61
N ASP A 68 34.42 1.53 -9.25
CA ASP A 68 34.29 2.94 -9.56
C ASP A 68 33.97 3.08 -11.06
N SER A 69 32.86 3.75 -11.37
CA SER A 69 32.41 3.93 -12.75
C SER A 69 33.48 4.59 -13.62
N SER A 70 34.46 5.28 -13.02
CA SER A 70 35.64 5.80 -13.69
C SER A 70 36.45 4.72 -14.44
N GLU A 71 36.42 3.46 -14.00
CA GLU A 71 37.14 2.36 -14.69
C GLU A 71 36.45 1.89 -15.97
N LEU A 72 35.15 2.19 -16.15
CA LEU A 72 34.35 1.81 -17.32
C LEU A 72 34.47 2.82 -18.47
N PHE A 73 34.91 4.05 -18.18
CA PHE A 73 35.08 5.10 -19.17
C PHE A 73 36.57 5.38 -19.37
N ASP A 74 36.94 5.81 -20.57
CA ASP A 74 38.28 6.32 -20.84
C ASP A 74 38.41 7.77 -20.34
N ASP A 75 39.40 8.07 -19.50
CA ASP A 75 39.56 9.39 -18.85
C ASP A 75 39.80 10.54 -19.83
N LEU A 76 40.30 10.25 -21.04
CA LEU A 76 40.63 11.25 -22.06
C LEU A 76 39.47 11.52 -23.01
N THR A 77 38.64 10.51 -23.28
CA THR A 77 37.56 10.58 -24.27
C THR A 77 36.16 10.56 -23.67
N GLY A 78 36.01 10.10 -22.42
CA GLY A 78 34.74 9.94 -21.72
C GLY A 78 33.83 8.86 -22.30
N LEU A 79 34.33 8.03 -23.23
CA LEU A 79 33.58 6.96 -23.88
C LEU A 79 33.75 5.63 -23.13
N PRO A 80 32.75 4.73 -23.16
CA PRO A 80 32.88 3.39 -22.59
C PRO A 80 34.05 2.65 -23.25
N ARG A 81 34.90 1.99 -22.45
CA ARG A 81 36.00 1.13 -22.94
C ARG A 81 35.50 -0.15 -23.59
#